data_AF-A0A6A2Y4V7-F1
#
_entry.id   AF-A0A6A2Y4V7-F1
#
_cell.length_a   1.000
_cell.length_b   1.000
_cell.length_c   1.000
_cell.angle_alpha   90.00
_cell.angle_beta   90.00
_cell.angle_gamma   90.00
#
_symmetry.space_group_name_H-M   'P 1'
#
loop_
_entity.id
_entity.type
_entity.pdbx_description
1 polymer ?
#
loop_
_entity_poly.entity_id
_entity_poly.type
_entity_poly.pdbx_seq_one_letter_code
_entity_poly.pdbx_strand_id
1 'polypeptide(L)'
;MEELTEGVNNLNIMDSSPSNKKKNPIATVVTIAEILKNNGLAVEKKITTSIVDMREESGGRPVQKAKIEILQGKSEKFDELMAAAAAEEVLENDACVT
;
A
#
# COMPACT_ATOMS: atom_id res chain seq x y z
N MET A 1 -22.09 0.05 18.91
CA MET A 1 -20.65 -0.17 19.09
C MET A 1 -20.15 -0.75 17.79
N GLU A 2 -19.52 0.07 16.97
CA GLU A 2 -18.66 -0.38 15.88
C GLU A 2 -17.58 0.71 15.79
N GLU A 3 -16.57 0.60 16.66
CA GLU A 3 -15.37 1.43 16.53
C GLU A 3 -14.56 0.84 15.39
N LEU A 4 -14.82 1.33 14.18
CA LEU A 4 -13.89 1.14 13.09
C LEU A 4 -12.66 2.00 13.40
N THR A 5 -11.69 1.32 14.00
CA THR A 5 -10.25 1.36 13.74
C THR A 5 -9.75 1.89 12.39
N GLU A 6 -10.26 2.98 11.81
CA GLU A 6 -9.89 3.41 10.45
C GLU A 6 -8.58 4.20 10.46
N GLY A 7 -7.49 3.48 10.73
CA GLY A 7 -6.16 3.89 10.27
C GLY A 7 -6.08 3.77 8.75
N VAL A 8 -6.72 4.67 8.02
CA VAL A 8 -6.52 4.80 6.57
C VAL A 8 -5.15 5.40 6.32
N ASN A 9 -4.15 4.53 6.18
CA ASN A 9 -2.79 4.92 5.81
C ASN A 9 -2.76 5.32 4.33
N ASN A 10 -2.92 6.62 4.08
CA ASN A 10 -2.72 7.21 2.75
C ASN A 10 -1.21 7.25 2.43
N LEU A 11 -0.73 6.32 1.62
CA LEU A 11 0.63 6.38 1.08
C LEU A 11 0.67 7.34 -0.11
N ASN A 12 1.17 8.56 0.12
CA ASN A 12 1.38 9.53 -0.95
C ASN A 12 2.76 9.35 -1.59
N ILE A 13 2.81 8.71 -2.76
CA ILE A 13 4.05 8.56 -3.56
C ILE A 13 4.17 9.80 -4.46
N MET A 14 4.70 10.90 -3.91
CA MET A 14 5.06 12.09 -4.68
C MET A 14 6.50 11.97 -5.16
N ASP A 15 6.71 11.69 -6.45
CA ASP A 15 8.03 11.72 -7.09
C ASP A 15 8.45 13.17 -7.38
N SER A 16 9.19 13.79 -6.46
CA SER A 16 9.76 15.14 -6.64
C SER A 16 11.21 15.14 -7.18
N SER A 17 11.82 13.98 -7.42
CA SER A 17 13.24 13.87 -7.77
C SER A 17 13.50 13.52 -9.26
N PRO A 18 14.22 14.34 -10.03
CA PRO A 18 14.43 14.17 -11.47
C PRO A 18 15.31 12.97 -11.89
N SER A 19 15.94 12.29 -10.94
CA SER A 19 16.71 11.04 -11.17
C SER A 19 15.86 9.76 -11.09
N ASN A 20 14.62 9.84 -10.61
CA ASN A 20 13.70 8.70 -10.43
C ASN A 20 12.57 8.66 -11.47
N LYS A 21 12.82 9.10 -12.72
CA LYS A 21 11.87 9.08 -13.86
C LYS A 21 11.33 7.68 -14.26
N LYS A 22 11.58 6.63 -13.47
CA LYS A 22 11.32 5.22 -13.80
C LYS A 22 10.48 4.46 -12.77
N LYS A 23 9.96 5.12 -11.73
CA LYS A 23 9.04 4.46 -10.80
C LYS A 23 7.63 4.57 -11.35
N ASN A 24 7.01 3.43 -11.68
CA ASN A 24 5.61 3.36 -12.08
C ASN A 24 4.79 3.09 -10.81
N PRO A 25 4.24 4.10 -10.12
CA PRO A 25 3.59 3.93 -8.83
C PRO A 25 2.38 2.99 -8.92
N ILE A 26 1.75 2.88 -10.08
CA ILE A 26 0.64 1.95 -10.32
C ILE A 26 1.12 0.51 -10.18
N ALA A 27 2.27 0.16 -10.78
CA ALA A 27 2.82 -1.18 -10.69
C ALA A 27 3.13 -1.55 -9.23
N THR A 28 3.74 -0.63 -8.47
CA THR A 28 4.02 -0.84 -7.04
C THR A 28 2.75 -1.08 -6.23
N VAL A 29 1.70 -0.28 -6.44
CA VAL A 29 0.41 -0.44 -5.73
C VAL A 29 -0.24 -1.77 -6.08
N VAL A 30 -0.21 -2.19 -7.34
CA VAL A 30 -0.71 -3.50 -7.79
C VAL A 30 0.06 -4.63 -7.12
N THR A 31 1.39 -4.56 -7.09
CA THR A 31 2.24 -5.58 -6.47
C THR A 31 2.00 -5.68 -4.97
N ILE A 32 1.87 -4.55 -4.25
CA ILE A 32 1.53 -4.57 -2.81
C ILE A 32 0.17 -5.24 -2.60
N ALA A 33 -0.82 -4.88 -3.41
CA ALA A 33 -2.16 -5.45 -3.29
C ALA A 33 -2.17 -6.96 -3.54
N GLU A 34 -1.37 -7.43 -4.50
CA GLU A 34 -1.20 -8.84 -4.82
C GLU A 34 -0.51 -9.60 -3.67
N ILE A 35 0.58 -9.07 -3.11
CA ILE A 35 1.29 -9.66 -1.96
C ILE A 35 0.34 -9.83 -0.76
N LEU A 36 -0.41 -8.78 -0.42
CA LEU A 36 -1.33 -8.81 0.72
C LEU A 36 -2.46 -9.84 0.54
N LYS A 37 -2.96 -10.01 -0.68
CA LYS A 37 -3.95 -11.07 -0.99
C LYS A 37 -3.35 -12.47 -0.90
N ASN A 38 -2.17 -12.67 -1.50
CA ASN A 38 -1.50 -13.97 -1.55
C ASN A 38 -1.09 -14.46 -0.16
N ASN A 39 -0.67 -13.55 0.72
CA ASN A 39 -0.32 -13.87 2.10
C ASN A 39 -1.55 -14.00 3.00
N GLY A 40 -2.76 -13.86 2.47
CA GLY A 40 -4.00 -13.98 3.23
C GLY A 40 -4.18 -12.88 4.26
N LEU A 41 -3.55 -11.71 4.10
CA LEU A 41 -3.66 -10.56 5.00
C LEU A 41 -4.84 -9.65 4.63
N ALA A 42 -5.19 -9.58 3.35
CA ALA A 42 -6.22 -8.67 2.88
C ALA A 42 -7.16 -9.31 1.86
N VAL A 43 -8.39 -8.81 1.83
CA VAL A 43 -9.39 -9.09 0.80
C VAL A 43 -9.64 -7.81 0.01
N GLU A 44 -9.58 -7.89 -1.31
CA GLU A 44 -9.90 -6.77 -2.19
C GLU A 44 -11.40 -6.51 -2.19
N LYS A 45 -11.79 -5.25 -1.95
CA LYS A 45 -13.18 -4.79 -1.98
C LYS A 45 -13.51 -4.02 -3.25
N LYS A 46 -12.57 -3.22 -3.77
CA LYS A 46 -12.79 -2.37 -4.94
C LYS A 46 -11.47 -2.04 -5.62
N ILE A 47 -11.43 -2.10 -6.95
CA ILE A 47 -10.37 -1.51 -7.78
C ILE A 47 -11.01 -0.49 -8.70
N THR A 48 -10.47 0.72 -8.73
CA THR A 48 -10.90 1.78 -9.65
C THR A 48 -9.69 2.37 -10.35
N THR A 49 -9.78 2.50 -11.67
CA THR A 49 -8.77 3.19 -12.48
C THR A 49 -9.41 4.39 -13.17
N SER A 50 -8.74 5.52 -13.16
CA SER A 50 -9.18 6.72 -13.87
C SER A 50 -7.99 7.44 -14.48
N ILE A 51 -8.27 8.36 -15.40
CA ILE A 51 -7.28 9.27 -15.95
C ILE A 51 -7.56 10.64 -15.34
N VAL A 52 -6.54 11.26 -14.78
CA VAL A 52 -6.62 12.58 -14.16
C VAL A 52 -5.67 13.55 -14.87
N ASP A 53 -6.16 14.75 -15.14
CA ASP A 53 -5.32 15.82 -15.69
C ASP A 53 -4.47 16.42 -14.57
N MET A 54 -3.15 16.24 -14.66
CA MET A 54 -2.20 16.86 -13.74
C MET A 54 -1.49 18.02 -14.43
N ARG A 55 -1.44 19.18 -13.78
CA ARG A 55 -0.55 20.26 -14.18
C ARG A 55 0.79 20.07 -13.51
N GLU A 56 1.84 20.01 -14.30
CA GLU A 56 3.21 20.04 -13.81
C GLU A 56 3.56 21.47 -13.40
N GLU A 57 4.19 21.64 -12.24
CA GLU A 57 4.46 22.95 -11.62
C GLU A 57 5.40 23.83 -12.47
N SER A 58 6.10 23.22 -13.44
CA SER A 58 6.94 23.90 -14.45
C SER A 58 6.17 24.67 -15.53
N GLY A 59 4.84 24.84 -15.40
CA GLY A 59 4.03 25.68 -16.28
C GLY A 59 3.69 25.03 -17.63
N GLY A 60 3.77 23.70 -17.73
CA GLY A 60 3.46 22.94 -18.94
C GLY A 60 1.95 22.74 -19.19
N ARG A 61 1.62 22.28 -20.41
CA ARG A 61 0.26 21.80 -20.77
C ARG A 61 -0.15 20.68 -19.79
N PRO A 62 -1.44 20.60 -19.37
CA PRO A 62 -1.91 19.50 -18.54
C PRO A 62 -1.55 18.14 -19.16
N VAL A 63 -0.99 17.24 -18.33
CA VAL A 63 -0.64 15.88 -18.72
C VAL A 63 -1.66 14.92 -18.11
N GLN A 64 -2.24 14.07 -18.94
CA GLN A 64 -3.09 12.98 -18.49
C GLN A 64 -2.25 11.92 -17.81
N LYS A 65 -2.49 11.69 -16.52
CA LYS A 65 -1.86 10.60 -15.76
C LYS A 65 -2.91 9.58 -15.35
N ALA A 66 -2.54 8.31 -15.40
CA ALA A 66 -3.37 7.24 -14.85
C ALA A 66 -3.35 7.30 -13.32
N LYS A 67 -4.51 7.09 -12.70
CA LYS A 67 -4.74 6.96 -11.27
C LYS A 67 -5.33 5.59 -11.01
N ILE A 68 -4.88 4.94 -9.95
CA ILE A 68 -5.43 3.69 -9.45
C ILE A 68 -5.83 3.86 -7.98
N GLU A 69 -6.94 3.27 -7.60
CA GLU A 69 -7.45 3.20 -6.23
C GLU A 69 -7.83 1.76 -5.93
N ILE A 70 -7.25 1.19 -4.87
CA ILE A 70 -7.53 -0.18 -4.41
C ILE A 70 -8.02 -0.10 -2.97
N LEU A 71 -9.28 -0.48 -2.74
CA LEU A 71 -9.84 -0.64 -1.40
C LEU A 71 -9.64 -2.08 -0.95
N GLN A 72 -9.03 -2.25 0.22
CA GLN A 72 -8.82 -3.54 0.86
C GLN A 72 -9.51 -3.59 2.21
N GLY A 73 -10.00 -4.76 2.59
CA GLY A 73 -10.39 -5.08 3.96
C GLY A 73 -9.41 -6.07 4.58
N LYS A 74 -9.30 -6.05 5.91
CA LYS A 74 -8.64 -7.11 6.66
C LYS A 74 -9.28 -8.45 6.31
N SER A 75 -8.47 -9.47 6.09
CA SER A 75 -8.95 -10.85 6.03
C SER A 75 -9.26 -11.36 7.44
N GLU A 76 -9.96 -12.50 7.53
CA GLU A 76 -10.20 -13.19 8.81
C GLU A 76 -8.90 -13.62 9.52
N LYS A 77 -7.84 -13.88 8.75
CA LYS A 77 -6.54 -14.35 9.25
C LYS A 77 -5.59 -13.22 9.62
N PHE A 78 -5.97 -11.96 9.39
CA PHE A 78 -5.07 -10.82 9.53
C PHE A 78 -4.53 -10.71 10.96
N ASP A 79 -5.40 -10.72 11.95
CA ASP A 79 -4.98 -10.52 13.34
C ASP A 79 -4.14 -11.71 13.85
N GLU A 80 -4.46 -12.94 13.43
CA GLU A 80 -3.67 -14.15 13.75
C GLU A 80 -2.27 -14.09 13.15
N LEU A 81 -2.15 -13.73 11.87
CA LEU A 81 -0.86 -13.64 11.17
C LEU A 81 0.01 -12.50 11.73
N MET A 82 -0.60 -11.38 12.13
CA MET A 82 0.13 -10.29 12.78
C MET A 82 0.61 -10.66 14.18
N ALA A 83 -0.21 -11.38 14.95
CA ALA A 83 0.18 -11.88 16.27
C ALA A 83 1.29 -12.93 16.17
N ALA A 84 1.22 -13.84 15.20
CA ALA A 84 2.25 -14.84 14.94
C ALA A 84 3.59 -14.19 14.56
N ALA A 85 3.58 -13.22 13.64
CA ALA A 85 4.79 -12.51 13.24
C ALA A 85 5.42 -11.71 14.41
N ALA A 86 4.59 -11.07 15.25
CA ALA A 86 5.08 -10.38 16.43
C ALA A 86 5.68 -11.34 17.48
N ALA A 87 5.11 -12.54 17.65
CA ALA A 87 5.67 -13.55 18.54
C ALA A 87 6.99 -14.12 18.00
N GLU A 88 7.12 -14.32 16.69
CA GLU A 88 8.35 -14.76 16.03
C GLU A 88 9.46 -13.70 16.17
N GLU A 89 9.13 -12.41 16.00
CA GLU A 89 10.07 -11.29 16.20
C GLU A 89 10.60 -11.22 17.65
N VAL A 90 9.78 -11.54 18.65
CA VAL A 90 10.22 -11.56 20.06
C VAL A 90 11.16 -12.75 20.34
N LEU A 91 10.90 -13.92 19.75
CA LEU A 91 11.75 -15.10 19.94
C LEU A 91 13.12 -14.98 19.26
N GLU A 92 13.22 -14.26 18.14
CA GLU A 92 14.51 -14.00 17.47
C GLU A 92 15.38 -12.99 18.21
N ASN A 93 14.78 -12.03 18.95
CA ASN A 93 15.53 -11.04 19.71
C ASN A 93 16.13 -11.58 21.02
N ASP A 94 15.55 -12.62 21.63
CA ASP A 94 16.11 -13.30 22.80
C ASP A 94 17.24 -14.30 22.42
N ALA A 95 17.33 -14.73 21.16
CA ALA A 95 18.39 -15.64 20.68
C ALA A 95 19.75 -14.95 20.43
N CYS A 96 19.83 -13.61 20.52
CA CYS A 96 21.07 -12.83 20.35
C CYS A 96 21.69 -12.36 21.69
N VAL A 97 21.14 -12.74 22.85
CA VAL A 97 21.63 -12.30 24.19
C VAL A 97 22.18 -13.45 25.05
N THR A 98 22.27 -14.68 24.53
CA THR A 98 22.93 -15.81 25.22
C THR A 98 24.17 -16.27 24.48
#